data_AF-A0A1G8G3N1-F1
#
_entry.id   AF-A0A1G8G3N1-F1
#
_cell.length_a   1.000
_cell.length_b   1.000
_cell.length_c   1.000
_cell.angle_alpha   90.00
_cell.angle_beta   90.00
_cell.angle_gamma   90.00
#
_symmetry.space_group_name_H-M   'P 1'
#
loop_
_entity.id
_entity.type
_entity.pdbx_description
1 polymer ?
#
loop_
_entity_poly.entity_id
_entity_poly.type
_entity_poly.pdbx_seq_one_letter_code
_entity_poly.pdbx_strand_id
1 'polypeptide(L)'
;MPGIFLFIHLLSINFRYVKKSVTVLFLSLISFGFSGQSFIQAYQNRANQVSQTNITTLLQEFENLGVKTTGSTANTNALNWLKAKYQSYGYSANQITEDPFTFGNNISSKNLIITKTGTLYPNIYVIICGHYDTIVGPGVSDNGSGTSIILEAARILKDIPTEYSIKFIHFSGEEQGLQGSAHYADNVVFQNNTRQLNVRLVFNLDQVGGKIGNNNNAIKCESDQSGLTTNNAQSLAFTQQLANCTTLYSPLQTVMSNAYSSDYIPFEQNGDIITGFYENVRSYNEHTVNDTFANVDPTYVFNVGKAAVGALQHFATATTASLGTQESTLNSLESVKIYPNPTKDYLNIELPKEIKRFNVEITDMNGRLILNKENENKINVSGLTNGVYLCNIKADEKTAVRKVIIEK
;
A
#
# COMPACT_ATOMS: atom_id res chain seq x y z
N MET A 1 53.61 28.90 -56.56
CA MET A 1 52.15 28.85 -56.27
C MET A 1 51.45 28.36 -57.53
N PRO A 2 50.41 27.51 -57.47
CA PRO A 2 49.86 26.69 -56.36
C PRO A 2 50.57 25.30 -56.34
N GLY A 3 50.42 24.31 -55.46
CA GLY A 3 49.37 23.87 -54.54
C GLY A 3 49.09 22.38 -54.84
N ILE A 4 49.16 21.51 -53.82
CA ILE A 4 48.56 20.14 -53.71
C ILE A 4 49.38 18.89 -54.18
N PHE A 5 49.65 18.05 -53.16
CA PHE A 5 49.80 16.56 -53.06
C PHE A 5 50.99 15.80 -53.67
N LEU A 6 51.72 15.05 -52.81
CA LEU A 6 52.18 13.71 -53.16
C LEU A 6 52.36 12.77 -51.95
N PHE A 7 51.70 11.63 -52.08
CA PHE A 7 51.88 10.28 -51.49
C PHE A 7 53.08 10.00 -50.57
N ILE A 8 52.82 9.26 -49.48
CA ILE A 8 53.77 8.27 -48.94
C ILE A 8 53.04 6.92 -48.80
N HIS A 9 53.74 5.90 -49.32
CA HIS A 9 53.39 4.49 -49.48
C HIS A 9 53.26 3.71 -48.15
N LEU A 10 52.44 2.66 -48.20
CA LEU A 10 52.39 1.56 -47.22
C LEU A 10 53.74 0.85 -47.11
N LEU A 11 54.10 0.47 -45.87
CA LEU A 11 54.91 -0.71 -45.58
C LEU A 11 54.22 -1.49 -44.45
N SER A 12 53.82 -2.71 -44.80
CA SER A 12 53.31 -3.74 -43.89
C SER A 12 54.45 -4.27 -43.02
N ILE A 13 54.17 -4.64 -41.76
CA ILE A 13 54.49 -5.96 -41.16
C ILE A 13 54.29 -5.95 -39.62
N ASN A 14 53.42 -6.86 -39.17
CA ASN A 14 53.34 -7.61 -37.90
C ASN A 14 53.28 -6.86 -36.55
N PHE A 15 52.05 -6.60 -36.09
CA PHE A 15 51.77 -6.38 -34.67
C PHE A 15 51.43 -7.69 -33.94
N ARG A 16 52.22 -7.95 -32.90
CA ARG A 16 52.02 -8.97 -31.86
C ARG A 16 50.71 -8.74 -31.09
N TYR A 17 50.11 -9.87 -30.71
CA TYR A 17 49.06 -10.09 -29.71
C TYR A 17 48.99 -9.06 -28.58
N VAL A 18 47.86 -8.34 -28.49
CA VAL A 18 47.26 -7.92 -27.22
C VAL A 18 45.74 -8.08 -27.36
N LYS A 19 45.18 -9.00 -26.57
CA LYS A 19 43.73 -9.25 -26.46
C LYS A 19 43.01 -7.95 -26.06
N LYS A 20 42.22 -7.36 -26.96
CA LYS A 20 41.18 -6.41 -26.57
C LYS A 20 39.99 -7.23 -26.07
N SER A 21 39.83 -7.29 -24.75
CA SER A 21 38.58 -7.71 -24.11
C SER A 21 37.49 -6.75 -24.55
N VAL A 22 36.65 -7.17 -25.49
CA VAL A 22 35.40 -6.46 -25.81
C VAL A 22 34.42 -6.82 -24.69
N THR A 23 34.38 -5.97 -23.67
CA THR A 23 33.31 -6.00 -22.68
C THR A 23 32.05 -5.49 -23.37
N VAL A 24 31.23 -6.42 -23.87
CA VAL A 24 29.87 -6.10 -24.31
C VAL A 24 29.07 -5.81 -23.05
N LEU A 25 28.93 -4.52 -22.72
CA LEU A 25 28.03 -4.05 -21.70
C LEU A 25 26.61 -4.33 -22.20
N PHE A 26 26.00 -5.43 -21.76
CA PHE A 26 24.57 -5.64 -21.90
C PHE A 26 23.88 -4.57 -21.05
N LEU A 27 23.61 -3.40 -21.63
CA LEU A 27 22.54 -2.54 -21.14
C LEU A 27 21.23 -3.31 -21.40
N SER A 28 20.82 -4.11 -20.42
CA SER A 28 19.41 -4.44 -20.29
C SER A 28 18.69 -3.14 -19.96
N LEU A 29 18.29 -2.41 -20.99
CA LEU A 29 17.18 -1.48 -20.89
C LEU A 29 15.97 -2.31 -20.48
N ILE A 30 15.77 -2.44 -19.16
CA ILE A 30 14.49 -2.85 -18.61
C ILE A 30 13.57 -1.70 -18.96
N SER A 31 12.86 -1.85 -20.06
CA SER A 31 11.68 -1.06 -20.36
C SER A 31 10.72 -1.29 -19.21
N PHE A 32 10.72 -0.40 -18.21
CA PHE A 32 9.60 -0.29 -17.29
C PHE A 32 8.41 0.16 -18.13
N GLY A 33 7.69 -0.81 -18.70
CA GLY A 33 6.36 -0.56 -19.22
C GLY A 33 5.55 -0.04 -18.05
N PHE A 34 5.13 1.22 -18.12
CA PHE A 34 4.11 1.78 -17.24
C PHE A 34 2.79 1.05 -17.51
N SER A 35 2.67 -0.17 -17.01
CA SER A 35 1.37 -0.79 -16.77
C SER A 35 0.85 -0.11 -15.51
N GLY A 36 0.08 0.97 -15.69
CA GLY A 36 -0.62 1.60 -14.58
C GLY A 36 -1.43 0.54 -13.82
N GLN A 37 -1.46 0.63 -12.49
CA GLN A 37 -2.24 -0.30 -11.66
C GLN A 37 -3.68 -0.30 -12.17
N SER A 38 -4.16 -1.46 -12.59
CA SER A 38 -5.56 -1.62 -12.99
C SER A 38 -6.42 -1.74 -11.75
N PHE A 39 -7.63 -1.19 -11.84
CA PHE A 39 -8.65 -1.38 -10.83
C PHE A 39 -9.03 -2.87 -10.73
N ILE A 40 -8.97 -3.45 -9.53
CA ILE A 40 -9.36 -4.82 -9.25
C ILE A 40 -10.60 -4.81 -8.35
N GLN A 41 -11.73 -5.31 -8.86
CA GLN A 41 -13.00 -5.28 -8.13
C GLN A 41 -12.95 -6.06 -6.80
N ALA A 42 -12.23 -7.20 -6.75
CA ALA A 42 -12.06 -7.94 -5.51
C ALA A 42 -11.33 -7.11 -4.43
N TYR A 43 -10.37 -6.27 -4.83
CA TYR A 43 -9.66 -5.40 -3.90
C TYR A 43 -10.57 -4.30 -3.40
N GLN A 44 -11.38 -3.71 -4.27
CA GLN A 44 -12.41 -2.73 -3.89
C GLN A 44 -13.44 -3.33 -2.92
N ASN A 45 -13.90 -4.56 -3.16
CA ASN A 45 -14.86 -5.23 -2.29
C ASN A 45 -14.30 -5.38 -0.86
N ARG A 46 -13.03 -5.76 -0.72
CA ARG A 46 -12.36 -5.89 0.58
C ARG A 46 -12.00 -4.53 1.19
N ALA A 47 -11.61 -3.54 0.38
CA ALA A 47 -11.45 -2.16 0.87
C ALA A 47 -12.79 -1.58 1.40
N ASN A 48 -13.92 -1.99 0.83
CA ASN A 48 -15.25 -1.64 1.34
C ASN A 48 -15.66 -2.42 2.60
N GLN A 49 -14.90 -3.44 3.01
CA GLN A 49 -15.11 -4.13 4.29
C GLN A 49 -14.45 -3.41 5.48
N VAL A 50 -13.64 -2.38 5.23
CA VAL A 50 -13.19 -1.46 6.29
C VAL A 50 -14.43 -0.85 6.93
N SER A 51 -14.53 -0.93 8.25
CA SER A 51 -15.69 -0.45 8.99
C SER A 51 -15.37 0.86 9.70
N GLN A 52 -16.09 1.93 9.39
CA GLN A 52 -15.95 3.20 10.10
C GLN A 52 -16.29 3.06 11.60
N THR A 53 -17.26 2.21 11.93
CA THR A 53 -17.58 1.87 13.32
C THR A 53 -16.40 1.20 14.01
N ASN A 54 -15.74 0.22 13.37
CA ASN A 54 -14.58 -0.43 13.95
C ASN A 54 -13.43 0.54 14.16
N ILE A 55 -13.12 1.38 13.16
CA ILE A 55 -12.10 2.42 13.29
C ILE A 55 -12.40 3.33 14.47
N THR A 56 -13.64 3.83 14.58
CA THR A 56 -14.06 4.69 15.70
C THR A 56 -13.87 4.00 17.05
N THR A 57 -14.30 2.74 17.17
CA THR A 57 -14.14 1.96 18.40
C THR A 57 -12.67 1.72 18.73
N LEU A 58 -11.84 1.35 17.75
CA LEU A 58 -10.42 1.10 17.97
C LEU A 58 -9.68 2.37 18.42
N LEU A 59 -9.99 3.53 17.85
CA LEU A 59 -9.41 4.81 18.27
C LEU A 59 -9.78 5.17 19.72
N GLN A 60 -11.06 5.00 20.10
CA GLN A 60 -11.52 5.24 21.47
C GLN A 60 -10.92 4.25 22.47
N GLU A 61 -10.83 2.96 22.11
CA GLU A 61 -10.16 1.96 22.94
C GLU A 61 -8.67 2.28 23.12
N PHE A 62 -7.99 2.70 22.05
CA PHE A 62 -6.57 3.07 22.10
C PHE A 62 -6.32 4.29 22.99
N GLU A 63 -7.21 5.28 22.96
CA GLU A 63 -7.20 6.43 23.87
C GLU A 63 -7.34 5.99 25.33
N ASN A 64 -8.29 5.10 25.61
CA ASN A 64 -8.60 4.62 26.96
C ASN A 64 -7.45 3.82 27.61
N LEU A 65 -6.47 3.38 26.82
CA LEU A 65 -5.22 2.78 27.35
C LEU A 65 -4.29 3.82 27.98
N GLY A 66 -4.59 5.12 27.84
CA GLY A 66 -3.82 6.23 28.42
C GLY A 66 -2.52 6.52 27.67
N VAL A 67 -1.57 7.12 28.37
CA VAL A 67 -0.23 7.43 27.82
C VAL A 67 0.64 6.17 27.86
N LYS A 68 1.08 5.71 26.71
CA LYS A 68 1.69 4.39 26.49
C LYS A 68 3.21 4.48 26.32
N THR A 69 3.87 5.29 27.14
CA THR A 69 5.34 5.44 27.12
C THR A 69 6.02 4.08 27.21
N THR A 70 6.99 3.82 26.34
CA THR A 70 7.65 2.52 26.24
C THR A 70 8.17 2.04 27.59
N GLY A 71 7.90 0.77 27.91
CA GLY A 71 8.26 0.13 29.18
C GLY A 71 7.32 0.45 30.35
N SER A 72 6.32 1.32 30.17
CA SER A 72 5.28 1.55 31.18
C SER A 72 4.27 0.40 31.26
N THR A 73 3.49 0.37 32.34
CA THR A 73 2.34 -0.55 32.47
C THR A 73 1.30 -0.31 31.38
N ALA A 74 1.05 0.94 30.99
CA ALA A 74 0.10 1.27 29.93
C ALA A 74 0.56 0.77 28.56
N ASN A 75 1.86 0.86 28.26
CA ASN A 75 2.46 0.25 27.07
C ASN A 75 2.30 -1.27 27.06
N THR A 76 2.55 -1.94 28.19
CA THR A 76 2.28 -3.39 28.33
C THR A 76 0.80 -3.72 28.13
N ASN A 77 -0.11 -2.90 28.66
CA ASN A 77 -1.55 -3.08 28.47
C ASN A 77 -1.96 -2.92 27.00
N ALA A 78 -1.34 -1.98 26.28
CA ALA A 78 -1.55 -1.80 24.84
C ALA A 78 -1.07 -2.99 24.02
N LEU A 79 0.10 -3.54 24.32
CA LEU A 79 0.59 -4.79 23.72
C LEU A 79 -0.40 -5.94 23.93
N ASN A 80 -0.91 -6.10 25.15
CA ASN A 80 -1.88 -7.13 25.48
C ASN A 80 -3.24 -6.92 24.78
N TRP A 81 -3.68 -5.67 24.66
CA TRP A 81 -4.88 -5.30 23.92
C TRP A 81 -4.75 -5.65 22.43
N LEU A 82 -3.62 -5.30 21.80
CA LEU A 82 -3.33 -5.68 20.42
C LEU A 82 -3.38 -7.19 20.23
N LYS A 83 -2.70 -7.96 21.08
CA LYS A 83 -2.73 -9.43 21.05
C LYS A 83 -4.14 -9.97 21.13
N ALA A 84 -4.95 -9.44 22.05
CA ALA A 84 -6.34 -9.85 22.22
C ALA A 84 -7.18 -9.55 20.96
N LYS A 85 -6.95 -8.41 20.28
CA LYS A 85 -7.62 -8.11 19.00
C LYS A 85 -7.27 -9.14 17.93
N TYR A 86 -6.00 -9.44 17.72
CA TYR A 86 -5.59 -10.46 16.75
C TYR A 86 -6.13 -11.86 17.07
N GLN A 87 -6.14 -12.25 18.34
CA GLN A 87 -6.77 -13.50 18.78
C GLN A 87 -8.28 -13.50 18.52
N SER A 88 -8.98 -12.38 18.74
CA SER A 88 -10.41 -12.24 18.45
C SER A 88 -10.73 -12.32 16.95
N TYR A 89 -9.79 -11.92 16.09
CA TYR A 89 -9.89 -12.12 14.65
C TYR A 89 -9.57 -13.57 14.26
N GLY A 90 -9.09 -14.39 15.18
CA GLY A 90 -8.82 -15.82 14.99
C GLY A 90 -7.38 -16.15 14.63
N TYR A 91 -6.42 -15.22 14.76
CA TYR A 91 -5.00 -15.55 14.58
C TYR A 91 -4.52 -16.48 15.69
N SER A 92 -3.86 -17.56 15.31
CA SER A 92 -3.35 -18.55 16.26
C SER A 92 -2.02 -18.12 16.89
N ALA A 93 -1.66 -18.72 18.03
CA ALA A 93 -0.46 -18.36 18.78
C ALA A 93 0.84 -18.46 17.96
N ASN A 94 0.94 -19.41 17.02
CA ASN A 94 2.10 -19.54 16.13
C ASN A 94 2.20 -18.43 15.07
N GLN A 95 1.15 -17.64 14.87
CA GLN A 95 1.16 -16.48 13.98
C GLN A 95 1.54 -15.19 14.72
N ILE A 96 1.56 -15.20 16.05
CA ILE A 96 1.79 -14.04 16.91
C ILE A 96 3.17 -14.19 17.56
N THR A 97 4.09 -13.30 17.20
CA THR A 97 5.44 -13.26 17.77
C THR A 97 5.64 -11.96 18.53
N GLU A 98 6.22 -12.06 19.72
CA GLU A 98 6.75 -10.90 20.45
C GLU A 98 8.25 -10.81 20.20
N ASP A 99 8.74 -9.61 19.89
CA ASP A 99 10.16 -9.31 19.73
C ASP A 99 10.61 -8.40 20.88
N PRO A 100 11.17 -8.97 21.97
CA PRO A 100 11.58 -8.21 23.13
C PRO A 100 12.89 -7.46 22.88
N PHE A 101 12.95 -6.21 23.32
CA PHE A 101 14.15 -5.37 23.24
C PHE A 101 14.36 -4.58 24.54
N THR A 102 15.57 -4.05 24.71
CA THR A 102 15.93 -3.21 25.86
C THR A 102 16.85 -2.10 25.41
N PHE A 103 16.63 -0.88 25.89
CA PHE A 103 17.43 0.29 25.56
C PHE A 103 17.65 1.21 26.77
N GLY A 104 18.59 2.14 26.65
CA GLY A 104 18.90 3.13 27.68
C GLY A 104 19.16 2.51 29.06
N ASN A 105 18.51 3.06 30.10
CA ASN A 105 18.65 2.64 31.49
C ASN A 105 17.82 1.38 31.81
N ASN A 106 18.00 0.30 31.04
CA ASN A 106 17.26 -0.96 31.17
C ASN A 106 15.74 -0.82 30.99
N ILE A 107 15.30 0.06 30.09
CA ILE A 107 13.89 0.13 29.69
C ILE A 107 13.63 -1.01 28.71
N SER A 108 12.75 -1.93 29.07
CA SER A 108 12.39 -3.08 28.24
C SER A 108 10.96 -2.93 27.70
N SER A 109 10.77 -3.31 26.44
CA SER A 109 9.46 -3.43 25.81
C SER A 109 9.51 -4.51 24.73
N LYS A 110 8.43 -4.64 23.95
CA LYS A 110 8.28 -5.64 22.91
C LYS A 110 7.59 -5.07 21.68
N ASN A 111 8.07 -5.45 20.51
CA ASN A 111 7.29 -5.30 19.29
C ASN A 111 6.32 -6.48 19.17
N LEU A 112 5.19 -6.26 18.49
CA LEU A 112 4.22 -7.30 18.18
C LEU A 112 4.17 -7.57 16.69
N ILE A 113 4.38 -8.82 16.29
CA ILE A 113 4.45 -9.24 14.89
C ILE A 113 3.39 -10.31 14.63
N ILE A 114 2.50 -10.05 13.68
CA ILE A 114 1.54 -11.03 13.20
C ILE A 114 1.92 -11.46 11.79
N THR A 115 2.18 -12.75 11.60
CA THR A 115 2.57 -13.31 10.30
C THR A 115 1.41 -14.05 9.66
N LYS A 116 1.00 -13.56 8.48
CA LYS A 116 0.11 -14.27 7.56
C LYS A 116 0.93 -14.84 6.41
N THR A 117 0.97 -16.16 6.28
CA THR A 117 1.75 -16.85 5.25
C THR A 117 1.14 -16.68 3.86
N GLY A 118 1.99 -16.35 2.88
CA GLY A 118 1.65 -16.29 1.47
C GLY A 118 1.63 -17.67 0.81
N THR A 119 0.93 -17.80 -0.32
CA THR A 119 0.71 -19.08 -1.00
C THR A 119 1.80 -19.45 -2.00
N LEU A 120 2.50 -18.46 -2.57
CA LEU A 120 3.49 -18.67 -3.62
C LEU A 120 4.92 -18.32 -3.16
N TYR A 121 5.06 -17.23 -2.41
CA TYR A 121 6.33 -16.74 -1.87
C TYR A 121 6.25 -16.62 -0.34
N PRO A 122 6.12 -17.75 0.39
CA PRO A 122 5.89 -17.74 1.84
C PRO A 122 7.05 -17.12 2.64
N ASN A 123 8.24 -17.06 2.07
CA ASN A 123 9.45 -16.52 2.72
C ASN A 123 9.82 -15.10 2.25
N ILE A 124 8.94 -14.44 1.48
CA ILE A 124 9.11 -13.05 1.04
C ILE A 124 7.98 -12.22 1.66
N TYR A 125 8.34 -11.16 2.37
CA TYR A 125 7.43 -10.45 3.27
C TYR A 125 7.12 -9.04 2.79
N VAL A 126 5.83 -8.73 2.71
CA VAL A 126 5.33 -7.35 2.75
C VAL A 126 5.06 -7.01 4.21
N ILE A 127 5.70 -5.98 4.74
CA ILE A 127 5.49 -5.49 6.09
C ILE A 127 4.52 -4.31 6.01
N ILE A 128 3.47 -4.32 6.83
CA ILE A 128 2.67 -3.13 7.13
C ILE A 128 2.83 -2.84 8.62
N CYS A 129 3.19 -1.60 8.96
CA CYS A 129 3.59 -1.25 10.33
C CYS A 129 3.20 0.15 10.78
N GLY A 130 3.29 0.34 12.09
CA GLY A 130 3.17 1.59 12.83
C GLY A 130 3.55 1.32 14.30
N HIS A 131 3.50 2.32 15.15
CA HIS A 131 3.82 2.17 16.58
C HIS A 131 2.60 2.32 17.48
N TYR A 132 2.71 1.75 18.68
CA TYR A 132 1.65 1.77 19.69
C TYR A 132 2.05 2.49 20.99
N ASP A 133 3.32 2.90 21.13
CA ASP A 133 3.76 3.75 22.22
C ASP A 133 3.44 5.22 21.98
N THR A 134 3.42 6.00 23.07
CA THR A 134 3.16 7.44 23.05
C THR A 134 4.00 8.14 24.10
N ILE A 135 4.21 9.46 23.97
CA ILE A 135 5.00 10.22 24.95
C ILE A 135 4.16 11.06 25.93
N VAL A 136 3.45 12.09 25.47
CA VAL A 136 2.76 13.07 26.34
C VAL A 136 1.26 12.80 26.44
N GLY A 137 0.63 12.47 25.31
CA GLY A 137 -0.82 12.28 25.19
C GLY A 137 -1.22 10.82 24.98
N PRO A 138 -2.54 10.58 24.87
CA PRO A 138 -3.05 9.24 24.56
C PRO A 138 -2.74 8.79 23.12
N GLY A 139 -2.35 9.71 22.23
CA GLY A 139 -1.77 9.35 20.93
C GLY A 139 -2.77 8.83 19.91
N VAL A 140 -3.98 9.41 19.84
CA VAL A 140 -5.06 8.87 18.99
C VAL A 140 -4.75 9.05 17.50
N SER A 141 -4.20 10.20 17.12
CA SER A 141 -3.59 10.41 15.80
C SER A 141 -2.24 9.71 15.73
N ASP A 142 -1.40 9.92 16.75
CA ASP A 142 0.00 9.51 16.83
C ASP A 142 0.25 8.46 17.93
N ASN A 143 0.15 7.16 17.65
CA ASN A 143 -0.19 6.55 16.36
C ASN A 143 -1.31 5.48 16.48
N GLY A 144 -2.34 5.83 17.25
CA GLY A 144 -3.58 5.06 17.33
C GLY A 144 -4.28 4.91 15.99
N SER A 145 -4.13 5.88 15.09
CA SER A 145 -4.71 5.90 13.75
C SER A 145 -4.09 4.83 12.84
N GLY A 146 -2.76 4.77 12.74
CA GLY A 146 -2.06 3.72 11.99
C GLY A 146 -2.30 2.34 12.60
N THR A 147 -2.19 2.23 13.93
CA THR A 147 -2.50 1.00 14.68
C THR A 147 -3.90 0.45 14.35
N SER A 148 -4.92 1.32 14.34
CA SER A 148 -6.30 0.93 14.04
C SER A 148 -6.48 0.43 12.61
N ILE A 149 -5.81 1.05 11.64
CA ILE A 149 -5.85 0.63 10.24
C ILE A 149 -5.18 -0.74 10.04
N ILE A 150 -4.04 -0.98 10.70
CA ILE A 150 -3.33 -2.27 10.63
C ILE A 150 -4.21 -3.40 11.17
N LEU A 151 -4.94 -3.16 12.27
CA LEU A 151 -5.90 -4.13 12.83
C LEU A 151 -7.04 -4.44 11.85
N GLU A 152 -7.63 -3.43 11.22
CA GLU A 152 -8.69 -3.65 10.21
C GLU A 152 -8.16 -4.39 8.98
N ALA A 153 -6.96 -4.04 8.50
CA ALA A 153 -6.32 -4.74 7.38
C ALA A 153 -6.09 -6.22 7.70
N ALA A 154 -5.61 -6.53 8.91
CA ALA A 154 -5.43 -7.91 9.36
C ALA A 154 -6.77 -8.67 9.46
N ARG A 155 -7.80 -8.04 10.04
CA ARG A 155 -9.15 -8.63 10.13
C ARG A 155 -9.71 -9.00 8.76
N ILE A 156 -9.57 -8.11 7.79
CA ILE A 156 -10.12 -8.29 6.43
C ILE A 156 -9.33 -9.31 5.63
N LEU A 157 -8.00 -9.29 5.72
CA LEU A 157 -7.14 -10.13 4.88
C LEU A 157 -6.81 -11.49 5.49
N LYS A 158 -7.25 -11.77 6.72
CA LYS A 158 -6.93 -13.00 7.45
C LYS A 158 -6.96 -14.26 6.59
N ASP A 159 -8.09 -14.52 5.94
CA ASP A 159 -8.35 -15.74 5.16
C ASP A 159 -8.25 -15.51 3.64
N ILE A 160 -7.74 -14.34 3.23
CA ILE A 160 -7.57 -14.00 1.81
C ILE A 160 -6.18 -14.51 1.35
N PRO A 161 -6.09 -15.42 0.38
CA PRO A 161 -4.83 -15.83 -0.21
C PRO A 161 -4.06 -14.63 -0.80
N THR A 162 -2.77 -14.57 -0.50
CA THR A 162 -1.81 -13.58 -1.01
C THR A 162 -0.60 -14.34 -1.51
N GLU A 163 0.00 -13.94 -2.63
CA GLU A 163 1.21 -14.63 -3.11
C GLU A 163 2.36 -14.46 -2.11
N TYR A 164 2.57 -13.24 -1.62
CA TYR A 164 3.57 -12.90 -0.62
C TYR A 164 3.01 -13.01 0.80
N SER A 165 3.89 -13.32 1.76
CA SER A 165 3.55 -13.26 3.18
C SER A 165 3.36 -11.81 3.63
N ILE A 166 2.43 -11.59 4.55
CA ILE A 166 2.22 -10.28 5.18
C ILE A 166 2.66 -10.36 6.63
N LYS A 167 3.44 -9.38 7.09
CA LYS A 167 3.66 -9.11 8.50
C LYS A 167 2.95 -7.83 8.90
N PHE A 168 2.02 -7.94 9.84
CA PHE A 168 1.39 -6.79 10.50
C PHE A 168 2.20 -6.53 11.78
N ILE A 169 2.88 -5.39 11.85
CA ILE A 169 3.81 -5.10 12.95
C ILE A 169 3.36 -3.85 13.70
N HIS A 170 3.33 -3.95 15.03
CA HIS A 170 3.15 -2.81 15.93
C HIS A 170 4.43 -2.65 16.74
N PHE A 171 5.16 -1.56 16.49
CA PHE A 171 6.41 -1.26 17.17
C PHE A 171 6.15 -0.51 18.50
N SER A 172 7.06 -0.70 19.45
CA SER A 172 7.18 0.17 20.61
C SER A 172 8.49 0.93 20.54
N GLY A 173 8.56 2.10 21.15
CA GLY A 173 9.78 2.88 21.28
C GLY A 173 10.08 3.76 20.08
N GLU A 174 9.12 3.98 19.18
CA GLU A 174 9.23 4.95 18.09
C GLU A 174 9.53 6.33 18.68
N GLU A 175 8.73 6.70 19.69
CA GLU A 175 8.76 8.00 20.35
C GLU A 175 9.99 8.20 21.25
N GLN A 176 10.81 7.15 21.40
CA GLN A 176 12.08 7.18 22.11
C GLN A 176 13.26 7.01 21.14
N GLY A 177 13.04 7.31 19.86
CA GLY A 177 14.05 7.25 18.81
C GLY A 177 14.10 5.88 18.12
N LEU A 178 12.95 5.39 17.67
CA LEU A 178 12.83 4.21 16.79
C LEU A 178 13.39 2.91 17.40
N GLN A 179 13.35 2.78 18.74
CA GLN A 179 14.06 1.71 19.45
C GLN A 179 13.58 0.32 19.04
N GLY A 180 12.26 0.12 18.91
CA GLY A 180 11.69 -1.16 18.55
C GLY A 180 11.89 -1.52 17.07
N SER A 181 11.65 -0.58 16.16
CA SER A 181 11.87 -0.80 14.72
C SER A 181 13.34 -0.98 14.37
N ALA A 182 14.25 -0.24 15.02
CA ALA A 182 15.69 -0.44 14.90
C ALA A 182 16.10 -1.83 15.39
N HIS A 183 15.64 -2.24 16.57
CA HIS A 183 15.90 -3.59 17.06
C HIS A 183 15.42 -4.67 16.07
N TYR A 184 14.20 -4.54 15.55
CA TYR A 184 13.66 -5.52 14.62
C TYR A 184 14.43 -5.55 13.29
N ALA A 185 14.77 -4.39 12.73
CA ALA A 185 15.56 -4.32 11.51
C ALA A 185 16.96 -4.93 11.71
N ASP A 186 17.66 -4.58 12.78
CA ASP A 186 19.07 -4.94 12.96
C ASP A 186 19.29 -6.36 13.53
N ASN A 187 18.31 -6.90 14.27
CA ASN A 187 18.44 -8.19 14.97
C ASN A 187 17.48 -9.28 14.48
N VAL A 188 16.39 -8.92 13.78
CA VAL A 188 15.43 -9.88 13.23
C VAL A 188 15.51 -9.96 11.72
N VAL A 189 15.53 -8.82 11.01
CA VAL A 189 15.74 -8.80 9.56
C VAL A 189 17.18 -9.12 9.22
N PHE A 190 18.12 -8.58 10.02
CA PHE A 190 19.54 -8.90 9.97
C PHE A 190 19.97 -9.61 11.24
N GLN A 191 20.95 -10.49 11.13
CA GLN A 191 21.67 -11.05 12.28
C GLN A 191 23.14 -11.16 11.89
N ASN A 192 24.03 -10.56 12.69
CA ASN A 192 25.47 -10.52 12.41
C ASN A 192 25.77 -10.06 10.96
N ASN A 193 25.16 -8.96 10.53
CA ASN A 193 25.26 -8.39 9.18
C ASN A 193 24.81 -9.34 8.03
N THR A 194 24.12 -10.43 8.37
CA THR A 194 23.56 -11.38 7.40
C THR A 194 22.04 -11.25 7.39
N ARG A 195 21.47 -10.99 6.22
CA ARG A 195 20.01 -10.90 6.05
C ARG A 195 19.34 -12.25 6.34
N GLN A 196 18.42 -12.25 7.28
CA GLN A 196 17.60 -13.40 7.69
C GLN A 196 16.20 -13.38 7.07
N LEU A 197 15.66 -12.19 6.80
CA LEU A 197 14.33 -12.02 6.20
C LEU A 197 14.42 -11.33 4.84
N ASN A 198 13.74 -11.92 3.85
CA ASN A 198 13.57 -11.30 2.54
C ASN A 198 12.35 -10.36 2.58
N VAL A 199 12.62 -9.08 2.75
CA VAL A 199 11.59 -8.03 2.80
C VAL A 199 11.40 -7.47 1.39
N ARG A 200 10.17 -7.54 0.89
CA ARG A 200 9.76 -6.98 -0.40
C ARG A 200 9.49 -5.49 -0.32
N LEU A 201 8.81 -5.08 0.76
CA LEU A 201 8.36 -3.72 1.00
C LEU A 201 8.04 -3.55 2.48
N VAL A 202 8.40 -2.40 3.04
CA VAL A 202 7.90 -1.90 4.33
C VAL A 202 6.93 -0.76 4.05
N PHE A 203 5.68 -0.91 4.49
CA PHE A 203 4.61 0.06 4.33
C PHE A 203 4.21 0.62 5.69
N ASN A 204 4.68 1.83 6.01
CA ASN A 204 4.48 2.47 7.30
C ASN A 204 3.21 3.35 7.32
N LEU A 205 2.48 3.32 8.43
CA LEU A 205 1.34 4.20 8.69
C LEU A 205 1.63 4.98 9.96
N ASP A 206 1.83 6.29 9.83
CA ASP A 206 2.14 7.13 10.98
C ASP A 206 1.48 8.51 10.89
N GLN A 207 0.88 8.94 11.99
CA GLN A 207 0.11 10.18 12.11
C GLN A 207 -0.90 10.35 10.96
N VAL A 208 -1.78 9.35 10.78
CA VAL A 208 -2.83 9.35 9.76
C VAL A 208 -4.22 9.67 10.34
N GLY A 209 -4.25 10.39 11.47
CA GLY A 209 -5.46 10.77 12.21
C GLY A 209 -6.25 11.90 11.57
N GLY A 210 -5.55 12.90 11.01
CA GLY A 210 -6.17 14.16 10.63
C GLY A 210 -6.70 14.91 11.86
N LYS A 211 -7.04 16.18 11.67
CA LYS A 211 -7.71 16.98 12.71
C LYS A 211 -9.15 17.25 12.35
N ILE A 212 -10.06 17.13 13.30
CA ILE A 212 -11.45 17.51 13.06
C ILE A 212 -11.55 18.99 12.64
N GLY A 213 -12.30 19.25 11.58
CA GLY A 213 -12.44 20.59 10.99
C GLY A 213 -11.36 20.98 9.96
N ASN A 214 -10.28 20.20 9.80
CA ASN A 214 -9.35 20.37 8.69
C ASN A 214 -9.97 19.85 7.37
N ASN A 215 -9.40 20.28 6.24
CA ASN A 215 -9.70 19.68 4.94
C ASN A 215 -8.92 18.36 4.75
N ASN A 216 -9.47 17.28 5.29
CA ASN A 216 -8.86 15.95 5.30
C ASN A 216 -9.20 15.15 4.03
N ASN A 217 -8.97 15.71 2.84
CA ASN A 217 -9.32 15.09 1.56
C ASN A 217 -8.11 14.50 0.80
N ALA A 218 -6.91 14.60 1.37
CA ALA A 218 -5.67 14.13 0.76
C ALA A 218 -4.76 13.42 1.78
N ILE A 219 -3.90 12.54 1.30
CA ILE A 219 -2.89 11.82 2.11
C ILE A 219 -1.53 11.91 1.43
N LYS A 220 -0.46 12.05 2.21
CA LYS A 220 0.90 11.96 1.67
C LYS A 220 1.27 10.51 1.44
N CYS A 221 1.79 10.21 0.26
CA CYS A 221 2.45 8.95 -0.07
C CYS A 221 3.96 9.20 0.01
N GLU A 222 4.61 8.55 0.96
CA GLU A 222 6.00 8.82 1.32
C GLU A 222 6.95 7.81 0.68
N SER A 223 8.04 8.33 0.10
CA SER A 223 9.15 7.56 -0.47
C SER A 223 10.48 7.96 0.14
N ASP A 224 11.45 7.06 0.15
CA ASP A 224 12.86 7.39 0.40
C ASP A 224 13.38 8.32 -0.72
N GLN A 225 13.71 9.56 -0.33
CA GLN A 225 14.42 10.52 -1.18
C GLN A 225 15.72 11.01 -0.53
N SER A 226 16.01 10.60 0.70
CA SER A 226 17.09 11.15 1.53
C SER A 226 17.97 10.10 2.22
N GLY A 227 17.61 8.81 2.14
CA GLY A 227 18.36 7.70 2.70
C GLY A 227 19.51 7.22 1.81
N LEU A 228 19.78 5.91 1.86
CA LEU A 228 20.80 5.29 1.02
C LEU A 228 20.33 5.31 -0.44
N THR A 229 21.13 5.88 -1.33
CA THR A 229 20.71 6.07 -2.74
C THR A 229 20.35 4.79 -3.50
N THR A 230 20.69 3.62 -2.97
CA THR A 230 20.44 2.31 -3.58
C THR A 230 18.97 1.88 -3.63
N ASN A 231 18.13 2.32 -2.68
CA ASN A 231 16.72 1.93 -2.59
C ASN A 231 15.74 3.05 -2.99
N ASN A 232 16.18 4.31 -3.15
CA ASN A 232 15.31 5.45 -3.52
C ASN A 232 14.47 5.19 -4.77
N ALA A 233 15.08 4.68 -5.84
CA ALA A 233 14.37 4.47 -7.10
C ALA A 233 13.25 3.42 -6.98
N GLN A 234 13.49 2.36 -6.20
CA GLN A 234 12.49 1.33 -5.94
C GLN A 234 11.43 1.81 -4.95
N SER A 235 11.83 2.55 -3.92
CA SER A 235 10.90 3.17 -2.96
C SER A 235 9.95 4.14 -3.67
N LEU A 236 10.47 5.02 -4.52
CA LEU A 236 9.67 5.93 -5.33
C LEU A 236 8.71 5.16 -6.26
N ALA A 237 9.19 4.09 -6.89
CA ALA A 237 8.34 3.25 -7.73
C ALA A 237 7.19 2.62 -6.95
N PHE A 238 7.43 2.06 -5.76
CA PHE A 238 6.38 1.52 -4.89
C PHE A 238 5.44 2.61 -4.36
N THR A 239 5.97 3.79 -4.05
CA THR A 239 5.17 4.93 -3.58
C THR A 239 4.26 5.47 -4.68
N GLN A 240 4.67 5.42 -5.95
CA GLN A 240 3.78 5.72 -7.08
C GLN A 240 2.64 4.70 -7.18
N GLN A 241 2.91 3.42 -6.90
CA GLN A 241 1.88 2.39 -6.84
C GLN A 241 0.93 2.61 -5.65
N LEU A 242 1.46 3.04 -4.50
CA LEU A 242 0.70 3.43 -3.32
C LEU A 242 -0.28 4.56 -3.66
N ALA A 243 0.21 5.63 -4.29
CA ALA A 243 -0.61 6.75 -4.75
C ALA A 243 -1.71 6.28 -5.72
N ASN A 244 -1.37 5.47 -6.72
CA ASN A 244 -2.35 4.94 -7.65
C ASN A 244 -3.42 4.11 -6.93
N CYS A 245 -3.02 3.16 -6.06
CA CYS A 245 -3.97 2.36 -5.27
C CYS A 245 -4.86 3.21 -4.36
N THR A 246 -4.32 4.29 -3.79
CA THR A 246 -5.08 5.24 -2.97
C THR A 246 -6.24 5.83 -3.75
N THR A 247 -5.99 6.33 -4.96
CA THR A 247 -7.03 6.92 -5.83
C THR A 247 -8.01 5.89 -6.40
N LEU A 248 -7.61 4.61 -6.45
CA LEU A 248 -8.46 3.52 -6.93
C LEU A 248 -9.44 3.04 -5.88
N TYR A 249 -9.02 2.97 -4.60
CA TYR A 249 -9.77 2.27 -3.55
C TYR A 249 -10.29 3.18 -2.42
N SER A 250 -9.96 4.48 -2.46
CA SER A 250 -10.42 5.48 -1.49
C SER A 250 -10.83 6.78 -2.20
N PRO A 251 -11.55 7.69 -1.52
CA PRO A 251 -11.87 9.01 -2.07
C PRO A 251 -10.71 10.03 -1.93
N LEU A 252 -9.58 9.65 -1.35
CA LEU A 252 -8.48 10.57 -1.03
C LEU A 252 -7.69 10.95 -2.28
N GLN A 253 -7.29 12.22 -2.34
CA GLN A 253 -6.23 12.69 -3.21
C GLN A 253 -4.86 12.29 -2.65
N THR A 254 -3.85 12.26 -3.50
CA THR A 254 -2.50 11.83 -3.13
C THR A 254 -1.50 12.95 -3.33
N VAL A 255 -0.61 13.12 -2.36
CA VAL A 255 0.53 14.03 -2.45
C VAL A 255 1.81 13.23 -2.28
N MET A 256 2.71 13.27 -3.25
CA MET A 256 4.02 12.60 -3.09
C MET A 256 4.88 13.41 -2.11
N SER A 257 5.51 12.73 -1.15
CA SER A 257 6.36 13.35 -0.12
C SER A 257 7.62 12.53 0.10
N ASN A 258 8.65 13.17 0.67
CA ASN A 258 9.75 12.42 1.28
C ASN A 258 9.25 11.71 2.53
N ALA A 259 9.84 10.55 2.82
CA ALA A 259 9.68 9.84 4.08
C ALA A 259 10.03 10.75 5.27
N TYR A 260 9.06 10.94 6.17
CA TYR A 260 9.31 11.49 7.50
C TYR A 260 10.10 10.51 8.37
N SER A 261 10.62 10.94 9.53
CA SER A 261 11.29 10.03 10.47
C SER A 261 10.27 9.19 11.22
N SER A 262 10.22 7.88 10.96
CA SER A 262 9.30 6.91 11.60
C SER A 262 9.84 5.47 11.43
N ASP A 263 9.06 4.44 11.78
CA ASP A 263 9.50 3.05 11.94
C ASP A 263 10.07 2.34 10.70
N TYR A 264 9.78 2.82 9.49
CA TYR A 264 10.43 2.35 8.27
C TYR A 264 11.89 2.83 8.08
N ILE A 265 12.39 3.81 8.84
CA ILE A 265 13.72 4.42 8.61
C ILE A 265 14.85 3.43 8.93
N PRO A 266 14.80 2.64 10.01
CA PRO A 266 15.82 1.61 10.24
C PRO A 266 15.87 0.55 9.12
N PHE A 267 14.74 0.30 8.44
CA PHE A 267 14.70 -0.58 7.28
C PHE A 267 15.31 0.09 6.04
N GLU A 268 14.97 1.36 5.78
CA GLU A 268 15.56 2.18 4.72
C GLU A 268 17.10 2.24 4.85
N GLN A 269 17.60 2.48 6.06
CA GLN A 269 19.04 2.51 6.37
C GLN A 269 19.73 1.17 6.13
N ASN A 270 18.99 0.06 6.21
CA ASN A 270 19.45 -1.28 5.89
C ASN A 270 19.21 -1.69 4.42
N GLY A 271 18.79 -0.74 3.57
CA GLY A 271 18.58 -0.91 2.14
C GLY A 271 17.27 -1.61 1.77
N ASP A 272 16.34 -1.76 2.70
CA ASP A 272 14.99 -2.25 2.38
C ASP A 272 14.18 -1.18 1.63
N ILE A 273 13.26 -1.64 0.79
CA ILE A 273 12.35 -0.75 0.06
C ILE A 273 11.25 -0.31 1.02
N ILE A 274 11.07 1.01 1.18
CA ILE A 274 10.05 1.58 2.06
C ILE A 274 9.00 2.37 1.29
N THR A 275 7.81 2.51 1.87
CA THR A 275 6.79 3.49 1.50
C THR A 275 5.91 3.78 2.71
N GLY A 276 5.13 4.86 2.71
CA GLY A 276 4.29 5.16 3.86
C GLY A 276 3.15 6.13 3.60
N PHE A 277 2.27 6.23 4.59
CA PHE A 277 1.27 7.29 4.68
C PHE A 277 1.55 8.19 5.86
N TYR A 278 1.34 9.49 5.62
CA TYR A 278 1.36 10.55 6.63
C TYR A 278 0.27 11.57 6.28
N GLU A 279 -0.37 12.19 7.27
CA GLU A 279 -1.43 13.17 7.03
C GLU A 279 -0.95 14.36 6.16
N ASN A 280 -1.80 14.79 5.22
CA ASN A 280 -1.40 15.88 4.34
C ASN A 280 -1.41 17.24 5.06
N VAL A 281 -2.55 17.58 5.67
CA VAL A 281 -2.68 18.76 6.52
C VAL A 281 -2.34 18.33 7.94
N ARG A 282 -1.18 18.77 8.42
CA ARG A 282 -0.69 18.42 9.76
C ARG A 282 -1.67 18.91 10.85
N SER A 283 -1.96 18.03 11.79
CA SER A 283 -2.91 18.20 12.88
C SER A 283 -2.33 19.02 14.03
N TYR A 284 -1.00 18.95 14.24
CA TYR A 284 -0.29 19.59 15.36
C TYR A 284 -0.83 19.15 16.73
N ASN A 285 -1.39 17.94 16.79
CA ASN A 285 -1.87 17.33 18.02
C ASN A 285 -0.82 16.39 18.60
N GLU A 286 0.05 15.83 17.75
CA GLU A 286 1.12 14.90 18.11
C GLU A 286 1.94 15.39 19.30
N HIS A 287 2.29 14.47 20.19
CA HIS A 287 3.07 14.74 21.41
C HIS A 287 2.43 15.77 22.35
N THR A 288 1.12 15.98 22.26
CA THR A 288 0.38 16.84 23.20
C THR A 288 -0.72 16.07 23.91
N VAL A 289 -1.17 16.60 25.05
CA VAL A 289 -2.36 16.09 25.76
C VAL A 289 -3.65 16.22 24.95
N ASN A 290 -3.62 16.97 23.84
CA ASN A 290 -4.75 17.16 22.95
C ASN A 290 -4.86 16.06 21.88
N ASP A 291 -3.88 15.14 21.76
CA ASP A 291 -3.99 14.01 20.84
C ASP A 291 -4.97 12.95 21.36
N THR A 292 -6.25 13.31 21.26
CA THR A 292 -7.43 12.67 21.84
C THR A 292 -8.42 12.39 20.72
N PHE A 293 -9.36 11.46 20.94
CA PHE A 293 -10.37 11.13 19.94
C PHE A 293 -11.22 12.35 19.56
N ALA A 294 -11.43 13.28 20.50
CA ALA A 294 -12.17 14.52 20.26
C ALA A 294 -11.55 15.43 19.19
N ASN A 295 -10.24 15.30 18.94
CA ASN A 295 -9.51 16.16 18.00
C ASN A 295 -9.12 15.45 16.69
N VAL A 296 -9.35 14.14 16.58
CA VAL A 296 -9.06 13.31 15.40
C VAL A 296 -10.28 13.26 14.47
N ASP A 297 -10.05 13.11 13.16
CA ASP A 297 -11.12 12.88 12.18
C ASP A 297 -11.27 11.38 11.87
N PRO A 298 -12.20 10.66 12.53
CA PRO A 298 -12.38 9.22 12.28
C PRO A 298 -12.85 8.90 10.85
N THR A 299 -13.44 9.85 10.13
CA THR A 299 -13.82 9.66 8.72
C THR A 299 -12.58 9.68 7.83
N TYR A 300 -11.61 10.54 8.14
CA TYR A 300 -10.32 10.55 7.46
C TYR A 300 -9.57 9.24 7.69
N VAL A 301 -9.42 8.80 8.94
CA VAL A 301 -8.78 7.52 9.29
C VAL A 301 -9.44 6.35 8.57
N PHE A 302 -10.78 6.33 8.51
CA PHE A 302 -11.53 5.34 7.75
C PHE A 302 -11.15 5.32 6.26
N ASN A 303 -11.08 6.49 5.61
CA ASN A 303 -10.69 6.59 4.19
C ASN A 303 -9.23 6.20 3.94
N VAL A 304 -8.31 6.56 4.85
CA VAL A 304 -6.91 6.10 4.80
C VAL A 304 -6.86 4.57 4.97
N GLY A 305 -7.70 4.00 5.83
CA GLY A 305 -7.85 2.55 5.97
C GLY A 305 -8.25 1.86 4.67
N LYS A 306 -9.20 2.43 3.92
CA LYS A 306 -9.56 1.90 2.59
C LYS A 306 -8.39 1.95 1.61
N ALA A 307 -7.64 3.05 1.60
CA ALA A 307 -6.45 3.21 0.77
C ALA A 307 -5.38 2.16 1.12
N ALA A 308 -5.09 2.00 2.41
CA ALA A 308 -4.10 1.06 2.93
C ALA A 308 -4.47 -0.40 2.61
N VAL A 309 -5.73 -0.79 2.81
CA VAL A 309 -6.23 -2.14 2.46
C VAL A 309 -6.17 -2.39 0.95
N GLY A 310 -6.47 -1.40 0.13
CA GLY A 310 -6.33 -1.50 -1.32
C GLY A 310 -4.88 -1.69 -1.76
N ALA A 311 -3.97 -0.88 -1.22
CA ALA A 311 -2.53 -0.94 -1.52
C ALA A 311 -1.86 -2.22 -1.00
N LEU A 312 -2.18 -2.66 0.22
CA LEU A 312 -1.62 -3.87 0.81
C LEU A 312 -1.95 -5.12 -0.01
N GLN A 313 -3.18 -5.21 -0.53
CA GLN A 313 -3.58 -6.28 -1.45
C GLN A 313 -2.77 -6.26 -2.74
N HIS A 314 -2.50 -5.09 -3.29
CA HIS A 314 -1.66 -4.93 -4.47
C HIS A 314 -0.22 -5.36 -4.18
N PHE A 315 0.37 -4.91 -3.08
CA PHE A 315 1.76 -5.24 -2.72
C PHE A 315 1.98 -6.72 -2.40
N ALA A 316 0.99 -7.36 -1.76
CA ALA A 316 1.03 -8.78 -1.41
C ALA A 316 0.51 -9.71 -2.52
N THR A 317 0.04 -9.16 -3.65
CA THR A 317 -0.67 -9.88 -4.72
C THR A 317 -1.79 -10.75 -4.16
N ALA A 318 -2.81 -10.12 -3.58
CA ALA A 318 -3.99 -10.84 -3.09
C ALA A 318 -4.76 -11.48 -4.25
N THR A 319 -5.42 -12.61 -3.98
CA THR A 319 -6.23 -13.27 -5.02
C THR A 319 -7.33 -12.34 -5.52
N THR A 320 -7.48 -12.28 -6.84
CA THR A 320 -8.56 -11.53 -7.50
C THR A 320 -9.86 -12.33 -7.59
N ALA A 321 -9.81 -13.63 -7.28
CA ALA A 321 -11.01 -14.46 -7.23
C ALA A 321 -11.97 -13.96 -6.14
N SER A 322 -13.24 -13.85 -6.50
CA SER A 322 -14.30 -13.59 -5.54
C SER A 322 -14.45 -14.81 -4.63
N LEU A 323 -13.92 -14.73 -3.42
CA LEU A 323 -14.14 -15.74 -2.37
C LEU A 323 -15.52 -15.52 -1.76
N GLY A 324 -16.56 -15.82 -2.54
CA GLY A 324 -17.89 -16.05 -1.99
C GLY A 324 -17.96 -17.49 -1.49
N THR A 325 -18.68 -17.74 -0.40
CA THR A 325 -19.23 -19.07 -0.14
C THR A 325 -20.32 -19.32 -1.20
N GLN A 326 -19.87 -19.68 -2.39
CA GLN A 326 -20.51 -20.54 -3.37
C GLN A 326 -19.53 -20.69 -4.53
N GLU A 327 -19.20 -21.93 -4.86
CA GLU A 327 -18.47 -22.26 -6.06
C GLU A 327 -19.06 -21.50 -7.24
N SER A 328 -18.25 -20.66 -7.87
CA SER A 328 -18.60 -20.04 -9.14
C SER A 328 -17.37 -20.14 -10.00
N THR A 329 -17.42 -21.10 -10.92
CA THR A 329 -16.56 -21.23 -12.10
C THR A 329 -16.10 -19.86 -12.60
N LEU A 330 -14.78 -19.71 -12.81
CA LEU A 330 -14.09 -18.60 -13.48
C LEU A 330 -15.05 -17.64 -14.21
N ASN A 331 -15.15 -16.41 -13.70
CA ASN A 331 -16.08 -15.42 -14.22
C ASN A 331 -15.54 -14.90 -15.57
N SER A 332 -16.02 -15.47 -16.68
CA SER A 332 -15.60 -15.12 -18.05
C SER A 332 -15.68 -13.62 -18.37
N LEU A 333 -16.44 -12.84 -17.59
CA LEU A 333 -16.51 -11.39 -17.70
C LEU A 333 -15.29 -10.63 -17.11
N GLU A 334 -14.34 -11.30 -16.45
CA GLU A 334 -13.10 -10.65 -15.98
C GLU A 334 -12.22 -10.15 -17.12
N SER A 335 -12.23 -10.79 -18.30
CA SER A 335 -11.45 -10.36 -19.45
C SER A 335 -12.08 -9.22 -20.26
N VAL A 336 -13.22 -8.67 -19.81
CA VAL A 336 -13.90 -7.57 -20.51
C VAL A 336 -13.03 -6.32 -20.49
N LYS A 337 -12.75 -5.76 -21.67
CA LYS A 337 -12.01 -4.50 -21.84
C LYS A 337 -12.98 -3.39 -22.22
N ILE A 338 -12.69 -2.20 -21.70
CA ILE A 338 -13.43 -0.99 -22.02
C ILE A 338 -12.46 0.08 -22.49
N TYR A 339 -12.70 0.65 -23.67
CA TYR A 339 -11.81 1.64 -24.26
C TYR A 339 -12.50 2.59 -25.27
N PRO A 340 -11.98 3.80 -25.48
CA PRO A 340 -10.93 4.42 -24.66
C PRO A 340 -11.45 4.74 -23.24
N ASN A 341 -10.53 4.89 -22.29
CA ASN A 341 -10.83 5.32 -20.93
C ASN A 341 -9.61 6.10 -20.39
N PRO A 342 -9.64 7.44 -20.27
CA PRO A 342 -10.82 8.32 -20.43
C PRO A 342 -11.44 8.34 -21.83
N THR A 343 -12.73 8.68 -21.92
CA THR A 343 -13.47 8.83 -23.19
C THR A 343 -14.26 10.13 -23.25
N LYS A 344 -14.55 10.56 -24.49
CA LYS A 344 -15.33 11.77 -24.81
C LYS A 344 -16.72 11.43 -25.32
N ASP A 345 -16.77 10.67 -26.42
CA ASP A 345 -18.00 10.46 -27.18
C ASP A 345 -18.52 9.04 -27.13
N TYR A 346 -17.63 8.05 -27.17
CA TYR A 346 -17.99 6.64 -27.28
C TYR A 346 -17.14 5.75 -26.39
N LEU A 347 -17.79 4.78 -25.76
CA LEU A 347 -17.18 3.74 -24.97
C LEU A 347 -17.33 2.41 -25.72
N ASN A 348 -16.24 1.76 -26.09
CA ASN A 348 -16.27 0.43 -26.69
C ASN A 348 -16.06 -0.64 -25.61
N ILE A 349 -16.76 -1.75 -25.74
CA ILE A 349 -16.74 -2.90 -24.84
C ILE A 349 -16.36 -4.12 -25.65
N GLU A 350 -15.23 -4.73 -25.28
CA GLU A 350 -14.74 -5.97 -25.88
C GLU A 350 -15.01 -7.12 -24.91
N LEU A 351 -15.88 -8.05 -25.34
CA LEU A 351 -16.30 -9.21 -24.57
C LEU A 351 -15.64 -10.50 -25.10
N PRO A 352 -15.48 -11.54 -24.26
CA PRO A 352 -15.15 -12.88 -24.75
C PRO A 352 -16.13 -13.35 -25.82
N LYS A 353 -15.63 -14.11 -26.80
CA LYS A 353 -16.42 -14.63 -27.94
C LYS A 353 -17.61 -15.50 -27.55
N GLU A 354 -17.59 -16.03 -26.34
CA GLU A 354 -18.64 -16.90 -25.79
C GLU A 354 -19.91 -16.11 -25.37
N ILE A 355 -19.78 -14.80 -25.12
CA ILE A 355 -20.86 -13.96 -24.60
C ILE A 355 -21.62 -13.33 -25.76
N LYS A 356 -22.85 -13.82 -25.98
CA LYS A 356 -23.73 -13.35 -27.05
C LYS A 356 -24.85 -12.44 -26.58
N ARG A 357 -25.20 -12.50 -25.29
CA ARG A 357 -26.25 -11.70 -24.66
C ARG A 357 -25.70 -11.00 -23.44
N PHE A 358 -25.84 -9.69 -23.38
CA PHE A 358 -25.39 -8.89 -22.25
C PHE A 358 -26.16 -7.57 -22.17
N ASN A 359 -26.14 -6.96 -21.00
CA ASN A 359 -26.67 -5.64 -20.71
C ASN A 359 -25.56 -4.75 -20.17
N VAL A 360 -25.58 -3.47 -20.53
CA VAL A 360 -24.60 -2.46 -20.12
C VAL A 360 -25.33 -1.33 -19.42
N GLU A 361 -25.02 -1.15 -18.14
CA GLU A 361 -25.56 -0.07 -17.32
C GLU A 361 -24.44 0.90 -16.95
N ILE A 362 -24.62 2.19 -17.21
CA ILE A 362 -23.72 3.22 -16.70
C ILE A 362 -24.42 3.89 -15.52
N THR A 363 -23.74 3.92 -14.37
CA THR A 363 -24.21 4.51 -13.13
C THR A 363 -23.24 5.61 -12.67
N ASP A 364 -23.75 6.60 -11.95
CA ASP A 364 -22.88 7.55 -11.24
C ASP A 364 -22.28 6.92 -9.96
N MET A 365 -21.39 7.64 -9.28
CA MET A 365 -20.73 7.14 -8.07
C MET A 365 -21.67 6.89 -6.88
N ASN A 366 -22.91 7.40 -6.93
CA ASN A 366 -23.95 7.14 -5.93
C ASN A 366 -24.83 5.94 -6.32
N GLY A 367 -24.53 5.25 -7.42
CA GLY A 367 -25.29 4.10 -7.91
C GLY A 367 -26.55 4.47 -8.69
N ARG A 368 -26.79 5.75 -9.00
CA ARG A 368 -27.94 6.15 -9.82
C ARG A 368 -27.69 5.73 -11.26
N LEU A 369 -28.66 5.02 -11.86
CA LEU A 369 -28.62 4.61 -13.26
C LEU A 369 -28.72 5.82 -14.18
N ILE A 370 -27.76 5.94 -15.10
CA ILE A 370 -27.66 7.02 -16.08
C ILE A 370 -27.97 6.52 -17.50
N LEU A 371 -27.41 5.37 -17.88
CA LEU A 371 -27.66 4.72 -19.18
C LEU A 371 -27.88 3.22 -18.98
N ASN A 372 -28.73 2.63 -19.83
CA ASN A 372 -28.97 1.20 -19.87
C ASN A 372 -29.08 0.75 -21.34
N LYS A 373 -28.29 -0.24 -21.74
CA LYS A 373 -28.10 -0.65 -23.14
C LYS A 373 -27.93 -2.16 -23.26
N GLU A 374 -28.85 -2.79 -23.99
CA GLU A 374 -28.81 -4.23 -24.23
C GLU A 374 -28.03 -4.55 -25.53
N ASN A 375 -27.07 -5.47 -25.42
CA ASN A 375 -26.30 -6.02 -26.54
C ASN A 375 -25.56 -5.00 -27.43
N GLU A 376 -25.23 -3.82 -26.89
CA GLU A 376 -24.46 -2.79 -27.58
C GLU A 376 -22.99 -2.78 -27.10
N ASN A 377 -22.05 -3.07 -28.02
CA ASN A 377 -20.61 -3.01 -27.73
C ASN A 377 -20.03 -1.59 -27.84
N LYS A 378 -20.79 -0.62 -28.35
CA LYS A 378 -20.36 0.77 -28.54
C LYS A 378 -21.40 1.71 -27.96
N ILE A 379 -21.13 2.25 -26.79
CA ILE A 379 -22.07 3.09 -26.03
C ILE A 379 -21.76 4.56 -26.30
N ASN A 380 -22.77 5.34 -26.69
CA ASN A 380 -22.64 6.79 -26.80
C ASN A 380 -22.70 7.42 -25.40
N VAL A 381 -21.62 8.10 -25.02
CA VAL A 381 -21.46 8.78 -23.72
C VAL A 381 -21.27 10.28 -23.85
N SER A 382 -21.38 10.83 -25.07
CA SER A 382 -21.22 12.27 -25.35
C SER A 382 -22.19 13.16 -24.55
N GLY A 383 -23.34 12.62 -24.10
CA GLY A 383 -24.30 13.32 -23.25
C GLY A 383 -23.90 13.43 -21.77
N LEU A 384 -22.89 12.68 -21.31
CA LEU A 384 -22.46 12.68 -19.91
C LEU A 384 -21.57 13.89 -19.58
N THR A 385 -21.63 14.37 -18.35
CA THR A 385 -20.72 15.43 -17.85
C THR A 385 -19.37 14.84 -17.47
N ASN A 386 -18.32 15.68 -17.44
CA ASN A 386 -16.99 15.27 -16.97
C ASN A 386 -17.09 14.67 -15.56
N GLY A 387 -16.45 13.53 -15.35
CA GLY A 387 -16.53 12.82 -14.08
C GLY A 387 -16.28 11.32 -14.18
N VAL A 388 -16.41 10.65 -13.04
CA VAL A 388 -16.21 9.21 -12.90
C VAL A 388 -17.57 8.51 -12.84
N TYR A 389 -17.70 7.44 -13.60
CA TYR A 389 -18.88 6.57 -13.67
C TYR A 389 -18.49 5.11 -13.52
N LEU A 390 -19.47 4.26 -13.20
CA LEU A 390 -19.32 2.81 -13.19
C LEU A 390 -20.12 2.22 -14.35
N CYS A 391 -19.46 1.45 -15.20
CA CYS A 391 -20.05 0.64 -16.27
C CYS A 391 -20.20 -0.80 -15.79
N ASN A 392 -21.45 -1.23 -15.58
CA ASN A 392 -21.83 -2.58 -15.19
C ASN A 392 -22.23 -3.36 -16.45
N ILE A 393 -21.45 -4.39 -16.78
CA ILE A 393 -21.73 -5.32 -17.87
C ILE A 393 -22.30 -6.60 -17.26
N LYS A 394 -23.57 -6.86 -17.51
CA LYS A 394 -24.29 -8.05 -17.01
C LYS A 394 -24.46 -9.03 -18.16
N ALA A 395 -24.04 -10.27 -18.00
CA ALA A 395 -24.29 -11.34 -18.97
C ALA A 395 -24.66 -12.60 -18.20
N ASP A 396 -25.80 -13.21 -18.54
CA ASP A 396 -26.40 -14.30 -17.76
C ASP A 396 -26.52 -13.91 -16.26
N GLU A 397 -26.04 -14.74 -15.33
CA GLU A 397 -26.00 -14.45 -13.89
C GLU A 397 -24.72 -13.72 -13.44
N LYS A 398 -23.88 -13.29 -14.39
CA LYS A 398 -22.56 -12.69 -14.12
C LYS A 398 -22.60 -11.18 -14.34
N THR A 399 -21.89 -10.44 -13.49
CA THR A 399 -21.72 -8.98 -13.63
C THR A 399 -20.23 -8.62 -13.55
N ALA A 400 -19.75 -7.83 -14.51
CA ALA A 400 -18.48 -7.14 -14.44
C ALA A 400 -18.70 -5.64 -14.26
N VAL A 401 -17.88 -5.02 -13.42
CA VAL A 401 -17.91 -3.57 -13.18
C VAL A 401 -16.59 -2.95 -13.65
N ARG A 402 -16.67 -1.82 -14.33
CA ARG A 402 -15.51 -1.08 -14.85
C ARG A 402 -15.71 0.41 -14.60
N LYS A 403 -14.72 1.06 -14.00
CA LYS A 403 -14.68 2.52 -13.88
C LYS A 403 -14.49 3.15 -15.26
N VAL A 404 -15.29 4.17 -15.59
CA VAL A 404 -15.20 4.95 -16.83
C VAL A 404 -15.04 6.42 -16.47
N ILE A 405 -14.06 7.07 -17.07
CA ILE A 405 -13.77 8.49 -16.89
C ILE A 405 -14.26 9.20 -18.14
N ILE A 406 -15.19 10.15 -17.96
CA ILE A 406 -15.64 11.06 -19.03
C ILE A 406 -14.83 12.34 -18.92
N GLU A 407 -14.15 12.72 -20.00
CA GLU A 407 -13.27 13.89 -20.07
C GLU A 407 -13.45 14.62 -21.41
N LYS A 408 -14.31 15.63 -21.43
CA LYS A 408 -14.58 16.46 -22.62
C LYS A 408 -13.49 17.49 -22.87
#